data_AF-A0A842HE23-F1
#
_entry.id   AF-A0A842HE23-F1
#
_cell.length_a   1.000
_cell.length_b   1.000
_cell.length_c   1.000
_cell.angle_alpha   90.00
_cell.angle_beta   90.00
_cell.angle_gamma   90.00
#
_symmetry.space_group_name_H-M   'P 1'
#
loop_
_entity.id
_entity.type
_entity.pdbx_description
1 polymer ?
#
loop_
_entity_poly.entity_id
_entity_poly.type
_entity_poly.pdbx_seq_one_letter_code
_entity_poly.pdbx_strand_id
1 'polypeptide(L)'
;MSESPSKTALELIARWARAAENDWTQFPTRSGQSPMGTYSTGYNGWGVQTQQKYAATLATLACLGDKIDFPYTDWALQRALAALRFNLASHHTGPLTCTDNTKWGHTWISALGTERMMFALKLLEPHLSDADQATIRKLLCSEADWLLTDYRDRRLETRISATLWEHEHGNHPESNIWNGSLLWRASVLYPDHPHAADWQERAHTFLINGVSIPADADDPRVVTGKPICKRHIGANFFPHYALDHHGYLNVGYMVICLSNAAFLHNDLKALGLPAPESLYHHQQDLWKVVRNMIFDDGRLIRIGGDTRIRYAYCQEYLMPAILYAADRFKDHEALAFIPRQLEHIRHEAAGVTS
;
A
#
# COMPACT_ATOMS: atom_id res chain seq x y z
N MET A 1 18.02 28.12 4.96
CA MET A 1 16.74 27.66 4.38
C MET A 1 16.68 26.17 4.60
N SER A 2 15.65 25.65 5.29
CA SER A 2 15.52 24.20 5.47
C SER A 2 15.35 23.54 4.11
N GLU A 3 16.05 22.43 3.89
CA GLU A 3 15.93 21.64 2.67
C GLU A 3 14.49 21.15 2.46
N SER A 4 14.04 21.10 1.21
CA SER A 4 12.70 20.58 0.88
C SER A 4 12.58 19.10 1.29
N PRO A 5 11.52 18.68 2.01
CA PRO A 5 11.31 17.28 2.39
C PRO A 5 11.37 16.31 1.20
N SER A 6 10.86 16.72 0.03
CA SER A 6 10.92 15.90 -1.18
C SER A 6 12.35 15.73 -1.70
N LYS A 7 13.19 16.76 -1.60
CA LYS A 7 14.61 16.68 -1.98
C LYS A 7 15.35 15.70 -1.06
N THR A 8 15.20 15.88 0.26
CA THR A 8 15.79 14.96 1.25
C THR A 8 15.33 13.51 1.03
N ALA A 9 14.05 13.28 0.76
CA ALA A 9 13.53 11.94 0.49
C ALA A 9 14.19 11.31 -0.75
N LEU A 10 14.34 12.07 -1.84
CA LEU A 10 15.01 11.62 -3.06
C LEU A 10 16.48 11.27 -2.82
N GLU A 11 17.21 12.07 -2.06
CA GLU A 11 18.62 11.80 -1.72
C GLU A 11 18.77 10.52 -0.88
N LEU A 12 17.88 10.30 0.10
CA LEU A 12 17.88 9.10 0.93
C LEU A 12 17.61 7.84 0.11
N ILE A 13 16.59 7.86 -0.76
CA ILE A 13 16.31 6.70 -1.61
C ILE A 13 17.38 6.51 -2.69
N ALA A 14 18.04 7.56 -3.19
CA ALA A 14 19.17 7.45 -4.11
C ALA A 14 20.36 6.74 -3.46
N ARG A 15 20.67 7.07 -2.20
CA ARG A 15 21.70 6.37 -1.42
C ARG A 15 21.33 4.91 -1.21
N TRP A 16 20.09 4.63 -0.81
CA TRP A 16 19.61 3.26 -0.62
C TRP A 16 19.66 2.45 -1.92
N ALA A 17 19.20 3.01 -3.05
CA ALA A 17 19.15 2.31 -4.33
C ALA A 17 20.52 1.82 -4.79
N ARG A 18 21.58 2.62 -4.58
CA ARG A 18 22.96 2.17 -4.86
C ARG A 18 23.40 1.02 -3.96
N ALA A 19 23.03 1.03 -2.68
CA ALA A 19 23.36 -0.07 -1.77
C ALA A 19 22.57 -1.34 -2.10
N ALA A 20 21.31 -1.19 -2.50
CA ALA A 20 20.40 -2.28 -2.88
C ALA A 20 20.89 -3.09 -4.10
N GLU A 21 21.73 -2.51 -4.96
CA GLU A 21 22.29 -3.22 -6.12
C GLU A 21 23.16 -4.42 -5.77
N ASN A 22 23.72 -4.45 -4.56
CA ASN A 22 24.50 -5.60 -4.11
C ASN A 22 23.63 -6.88 -4.00
N ASP A 23 22.31 -6.72 -3.88
CA ASP A 23 21.36 -7.82 -3.80
C ASP A 23 20.52 -7.96 -5.09
N TRP A 24 20.95 -7.36 -6.21
CA TRP A 24 20.27 -7.54 -7.49
C TRP A 24 20.70 -8.84 -8.17
N THR A 25 19.70 -9.63 -8.58
CA THR A 25 19.91 -10.82 -9.42
C THR A 25 19.25 -10.63 -10.79
N GLN A 26 20.07 -10.67 -11.83
CA GLN A 26 19.59 -10.64 -13.22
C GLN A 26 18.95 -11.99 -13.58
N PHE A 27 17.72 -11.97 -14.11
CA PHE A 27 17.09 -13.17 -14.63
C PHE A 27 17.57 -13.42 -16.07
N PRO A 28 17.94 -14.67 -16.42
CA PRO A 28 18.31 -15.00 -17.79
C PRO A 28 17.14 -14.73 -18.74
N THR A 29 17.34 -13.84 -19.71
CA THR A 29 16.35 -13.51 -20.75
C THR A 29 16.91 -13.93 -22.10
N ARG A 30 16.04 -14.46 -22.99
CA ARG A 30 16.47 -14.83 -24.34
C ARG A 30 16.78 -13.56 -25.14
N SER A 31 17.64 -13.68 -26.15
CA SER A 31 17.90 -12.58 -27.08
C SER A 31 16.58 -12.04 -27.66
N GLY A 32 16.39 -10.72 -27.59
CA GLY A 32 15.16 -10.04 -28.01
C GLY A 32 14.04 -9.95 -26.97
N GLN A 33 14.21 -10.53 -25.77
CA GLN A 33 13.28 -10.31 -24.65
C GLN A 33 13.70 -9.11 -23.80
N SER A 34 12.71 -8.39 -23.28
CA SER A 34 12.93 -7.33 -22.30
C SER A 34 13.67 -7.88 -21.07
N PRO A 35 14.67 -7.16 -20.53
CA PRO A 35 15.40 -7.60 -19.36
C PRO A 35 14.47 -7.72 -18.16
N MET A 36 14.73 -8.72 -17.32
CA MET A 36 14.00 -9.00 -16.08
C MET A 36 14.99 -9.31 -14.95
N GLY A 37 14.63 -9.02 -13.72
CA GLY A 37 15.42 -9.41 -12.57
C GLY A 37 14.72 -9.11 -11.26
N THR A 38 15.35 -9.54 -10.17
CA THR A 38 14.81 -9.40 -8.82
C THR A 38 15.81 -8.72 -7.91
N TYR A 39 15.29 -7.90 -7.01
CA TYR A 39 16.01 -7.42 -5.85
C TYR A 39 15.78 -8.39 -4.68
N SER A 40 16.86 -8.74 -3.97
CA SER A 40 16.86 -9.78 -2.93
C SER A 40 16.42 -11.14 -3.51
N THR A 41 15.66 -11.89 -2.75
CA THR A 41 15.34 -13.29 -2.98
C THR A 41 14.37 -13.54 -4.13
N GLY A 42 13.42 -12.64 -4.40
CA GLY A 42 12.41 -12.82 -5.46
C GLY A 42 11.43 -13.99 -5.26
N TYR A 43 11.35 -14.54 -4.04
CA TYR A 43 10.38 -15.59 -3.70
C TYR A 43 8.98 -14.98 -3.50
N ASN A 44 7.97 -15.83 -3.37
CA ASN A 44 6.58 -15.41 -3.16
C ASN A 44 6.36 -14.66 -1.83
N GLY A 45 5.14 -14.23 -1.52
CA GLY A 45 4.82 -13.56 -0.25
C GLY A 45 5.59 -12.25 -0.06
N TRP A 46 6.50 -12.20 0.92
CA TRP A 46 7.24 -10.98 1.24
C TRP A 46 8.34 -10.62 0.23
N GLY A 47 8.87 -11.61 -0.52
CA GLY A 47 9.87 -11.34 -1.56
C GLY A 47 9.29 -10.47 -2.69
N VAL A 48 8.09 -10.80 -3.15
CA VAL A 48 7.32 -10.03 -4.14
C VAL A 48 7.04 -8.60 -3.66
N GLN A 49 6.61 -8.42 -2.41
CA GLN A 49 6.33 -7.08 -1.88
C GLN A 49 7.59 -6.21 -1.82
N THR A 50 8.71 -6.80 -1.40
CA THR A 50 10.02 -6.14 -1.39
C THR A 50 10.42 -5.72 -2.79
N GLN A 51 10.24 -6.60 -3.78
CA GLN A 51 10.50 -6.29 -5.18
C GLN A 51 9.62 -5.15 -5.71
N GLN A 52 8.33 -5.11 -5.34
CA GLN A 52 7.42 -4.03 -5.73
C GLN A 52 7.84 -2.69 -5.11
N LYS A 53 8.37 -2.67 -3.88
CA LYS A 53 8.95 -1.45 -3.30
C LYS A 53 10.24 -1.05 -4.00
N TYR A 54 11.11 -1.99 -4.35
CA TYR A 54 12.29 -1.71 -5.15
C TYR A 54 11.89 -1.09 -6.50
N ALA A 55 11.00 -1.73 -7.26
CA ALA A 55 10.53 -1.19 -8.54
C ALA A 55 9.97 0.23 -8.41
N ALA A 56 9.18 0.50 -7.36
CA ALA A 56 8.65 1.83 -7.09
C ALA A 56 9.73 2.87 -6.77
N THR A 57 10.74 2.50 -5.96
CA THR A 57 11.86 3.39 -5.64
C THR A 57 12.67 3.74 -6.88
N LEU A 58 12.99 2.75 -7.72
CA LEU A 58 13.78 2.95 -8.93
C LEU A 58 13.01 3.75 -9.98
N ALA A 59 11.69 3.54 -10.11
CA ALA A 59 10.83 4.38 -10.94
C ALA A 59 10.82 5.83 -10.46
N THR A 60 10.78 6.05 -9.14
CA THR A 60 10.83 7.39 -8.54
C THR A 60 12.14 8.09 -8.90
N LEU A 61 13.29 7.40 -8.76
CA LEU A 61 14.59 7.96 -9.12
C LEU A 61 14.73 8.19 -10.63
N ALA A 62 14.20 7.29 -11.45
CA ALA A 62 14.21 7.45 -12.90
C ALA A 62 13.48 8.73 -13.36
N CYS A 63 12.29 8.98 -12.79
CA CYS A 63 11.42 10.06 -13.26
C CYS A 63 11.59 11.37 -12.48
N LEU A 64 12.13 11.35 -11.27
CA LEU A 64 12.28 12.52 -10.40
C LEU A 64 13.73 12.80 -9.97
N GLY A 65 14.69 12.00 -10.44
CA GLY A 65 16.12 12.11 -10.08
C GLY A 65 16.75 13.44 -10.48
N ASP A 66 16.28 14.07 -11.55
CA ASP A 66 16.76 15.39 -12.00
C ASP A 66 16.58 16.47 -10.94
N LYS A 67 15.62 16.31 -10.01
CA LYS A 67 15.42 17.25 -8.89
C LYS A 67 16.58 17.27 -7.88
N ILE A 68 17.46 16.28 -7.96
CA ILE A 68 18.64 16.14 -7.10
C ILE A 68 19.91 15.88 -7.91
N ASP A 69 19.91 16.18 -9.21
CA ASP A 69 21.01 15.93 -10.14
C ASP A 69 21.51 14.47 -10.10
N PHE A 70 20.59 13.50 -9.94
CA PHE A 70 20.95 12.09 -9.86
C PHE A 70 21.47 11.58 -11.22
N PRO A 71 22.75 11.16 -11.35
CA PRO A 71 23.36 10.92 -12.66
C PRO A 71 23.01 9.56 -13.27
N TYR A 72 22.19 8.75 -12.60
CA TYR A 72 21.88 7.36 -12.99
C TYR A 72 20.39 7.14 -13.27
N THR A 73 19.67 8.15 -13.75
CA THR A 73 18.24 8.05 -14.09
C THR A 73 17.94 6.94 -15.11
N ASP A 74 18.76 6.81 -16.15
CA ASP A 74 18.61 5.75 -17.16
C ASP A 74 18.78 4.33 -16.58
N TRP A 75 19.78 4.15 -15.71
CA TRP A 75 19.97 2.88 -15.00
C TRP A 75 18.78 2.58 -14.10
N ALA A 76 18.29 3.58 -13.36
CA ALA A 76 17.14 3.42 -12.49
C ALA A 76 15.89 3.03 -13.28
N LEU A 77 15.69 3.62 -14.48
CA LEU A 77 14.59 3.27 -15.37
C LEU A 77 14.68 1.81 -15.82
N GLN A 78 15.87 1.37 -16.27
CA GLN A 78 16.10 -0.02 -16.67
C GLN A 78 15.83 -1.01 -15.53
N ARG A 79 16.26 -0.69 -14.30
CA ARG A 79 16.00 -1.50 -13.10
C ARG A 79 14.53 -1.53 -12.74
N ALA A 80 13.84 -0.40 -12.76
CA ALA A 80 12.42 -0.31 -12.46
C ALA A 80 11.60 -1.19 -13.42
N LEU A 81 11.85 -1.08 -14.72
CA LEU A 81 11.17 -1.89 -15.75
C LEU A 81 11.52 -3.38 -15.63
N ALA A 82 12.79 -3.72 -15.38
CA ALA A 82 13.18 -5.12 -15.23
C ALA A 82 12.55 -5.78 -13.99
N ALA A 83 12.50 -5.06 -12.87
CA ALA A 83 11.85 -5.54 -11.65
C ALA A 83 10.33 -5.67 -11.82
N LEU A 84 9.70 -4.67 -12.44
CA LEU A 84 8.26 -4.70 -12.74
C LEU A 84 7.92 -5.88 -13.66
N ARG A 85 8.68 -6.08 -14.74
CA ARG A 85 8.42 -7.17 -15.70
C ARG A 85 8.59 -8.55 -15.08
N PHE A 86 9.59 -8.75 -14.21
CA PHE A 86 9.68 -9.99 -13.45
C PHE A 86 8.46 -10.17 -12.55
N ASN A 87 8.05 -9.12 -11.82
CA ASN A 87 6.90 -9.15 -10.93
C ASN A 87 5.61 -9.53 -11.70
N LEU A 88 5.38 -8.91 -12.86
CA LEU A 88 4.26 -9.24 -13.75
C LEU A 88 4.35 -10.67 -14.29
N ALA A 89 5.54 -11.11 -14.68
CA ALA A 89 5.73 -12.43 -15.29
C ALA A 89 5.58 -13.58 -14.29
N SER A 90 5.92 -13.38 -13.02
CA SER A 90 5.83 -14.39 -11.96
C SER A 90 4.47 -14.46 -11.27
N HIS A 91 3.55 -13.55 -11.58
CA HIS A 91 2.17 -13.56 -11.10
C HIS A 91 1.39 -14.78 -11.65
N HIS A 92 0.26 -15.14 -11.03
CA HIS A 92 -0.65 -16.19 -11.51
C HIS A 92 -1.05 -16.04 -12.98
N THR A 93 -1.15 -14.81 -13.47
CA THR A 93 -1.50 -14.51 -14.87
C THR A 93 -0.31 -14.53 -15.84
N GLY A 94 0.91 -14.53 -15.33
CA GLY A 94 2.15 -14.45 -16.10
C GLY A 94 2.71 -15.82 -16.51
N PRO A 95 3.73 -15.87 -17.37
CA PRO A 95 4.29 -17.13 -17.88
C PRO A 95 5.38 -17.75 -16.99
N LEU A 96 5.90 -17.04 -16.00
CA LEU A 96 7.02 -17.47 -15.15
C LEU A 96 6.57 -17.79 -13.72
N THR A 97 7.51 -18.27 -12.92
CA THR A 97 7.37 -18.43 -11.46
C THR A 97 8.27 -17.43 -10.74
N CYS A 98 8.00 -17.23 -9.46
CA CYS A 98 8.96 -16.68 -8.51
C CYS A 98 10.20 -17.59 -8.41
N THR A 99 11.24 -17.12 -7.72
CA THR A 99 12.50 -17.87 -7.56
C THR A 99 12.37 -19.15 -6.72
N ASP A 100 11.28 -19.29 -5.97
CA ASP A 100 10.91 -20.49 -5.20
C ASP A 100 10.07 -21.49 -6.00
N ASN A 101 9.95 -21.30 -7.32
CA ASN A 101 9.13 -22.09 -8.25
C ASN A 101 7.62 -22.01 -8.00
N THR A 102 7.15 -21.07 -7.19
CA THR A 102 5.71 -20.81 -7.01
C THR A 102 5.26 -19.60 -7.84
N LYS A 103 3.95 -19.37 -7.93
CA LYS A 103 3.36 -18.15 -8.50
C LYS A 103 2.79 -17.30 -7.39
N TRP A 104 2.94 -15.99 -7.52
CA TRP A 104 2.35 -15.05 -6.56
C TRP A 104 1.03 -14.49 -7.04
N GLY A 105 0.30 -13.91 -6.10
CA GLY A 105 -1.02 -13.32 -6.29
C GLY A 105 -2.10 -14.17 -5.63
N HIS A 106 -3.35 -13.72 -5.68
CA HIS A 106 -4.49 -14.47 -5.15
C HIS A 106 -4.33 -14.85 -3.67
N THR A 107 -3.80 -13.91 -2.89
CA THR A 107 -3.66 -14.02 -1.43
C THR A 107 -4.19 -12.77 -0.75
N TRP A 108 -4.53 -12.89 0.53
CA TRP A 108 -5.02 -11.77 1.35
C TRP A 108 -4.11 -10.52 1.36
N ILE A 109 -2.81 -10.68 1.09
CA ILE A 109 -1.81 -9.61 1.15
C ILE A 109 -1.27 -9.20 -0.24
N SER A 110 -1.69 -9.87 -1.31
CA SER A 110 -1.26 -9.56 -2.68
C SER A 110 -1.57 -8.11 -3.08
N ALA A 111 -2.74 -7.63 -2.68
CA ALA A 111 -3.20 -6.27 -2.91
C ALA A 111 -2.35 -5.21 -2.19
N LEU A 112 -1.86 -5.49 -0.97
CA LEU A 112 -1.07 -4.52 -0.19
C LEU A 112 0.17 -4.06 -0.96
N GLY A 113 0.98 -5.01 -1.45
CA GLY A 113 2.20 -4.68 -2.16
C GLY A 113 1.92 -3.93 -3.47
N THR A 114 0.88 -4.38 -4.19
CA THR A 114 0.41 -3.85 -5.47
C THR A 114 -0.06 -2.40 -5.33
N GLU A 115 -1.03 -2.14 -4.45
CA GLU A 115 -1.56 -0.79 -4.18
C GLU A 115 -0.44 0.20 -3.87
N ARG A 116 0.49 -0.26 -3.05
CA ARG A 116 1.60 0.53 -2.53
C ARG A 116 2.71 0.78 -3.59
N MET A 117 2.60 0.21 -4.78
CA MET A 117 3.47 0.44 -5.95
C MET A 117 2.75 1.26 -7.04
N MET A 118 1.43 1.43 -6.99
CA MET A 118 0.65 1.99 -8.11
C MET A 118 1.06 3.39 -8.55
N PHE A 119 1.48 4.27 -7.63
CA PHE A 119 2.02 5.59 -7.99
C PHE A 119 3.22 5.51 -8.95
N ALA A 120 4.03 4.45 -8.85
CA ALA A 120 5.18 4.23 -9.72
C ALA A 120 4.78 3.82 -11.13
N LEU A 121 3.65 3.12 -11.29
CA LEU A 121 3.13 2.80 -12.63
C LEU A 121 2.69 4.07 -13.36
N LYS A 122 2.15 5.06 -12.66
CA LYS A 122 1.89 6.39 -13.23
C LYS A 122 3.19 7.07 -13.70
N LEU A 123 4.26 7.02 -12.90
CA LEU A 123 5.55 7.59 -13.29
C LEU A 123 6.14 6.90 -14.52
N LEU A 124 6.00 5.57 -14.59
CA LEU A 124 6.53 4.76 -15.68
C LEU A 124 5.67 4.79 -16.95
N GLU A 125 4.45 5.32 -16.93
CA GLU A 125 3.51 5.31 -18.06
C GLU A 125 4.16 5.65 -19.41
N PRO A 126 4.98 6.70 -19.56
CA PRO A 126 5.62 7.05 -20.84
C PRO A 126 6.64 6.01 -21.34
N HIS A 127 7.04 5.07 -20.49
CA HIS A 127 8.07 4.06 -20.73
C HIS A 127 7.51 2.63 -20.80
N LEU A 128 6.20 2.45 -20.53
CA LEU A 128 5.54 1.15 -20.60
C LEU A 128 5.17 0.83 -22.05
N SER A 129 5.55 -0.36 -22.52
CA SER A 129 5.07 -0.87 -23.80
C SER A 129 3.60 -1.29 -23.72
N ASP A 130 2.92 -1.41 -24.86
CA ASP A 130 1.55 -1.96 -24.91
C ASP A 130 1.45 -3.34 -24.25
N ALA A 131 2.50 -4.16 -24.37
CA ALA A 131 2.57 -5.47 -23.73
C ALA A 131 2.68 -5.36 -22.19
N ASP A 132 3.42 -4.38 -21.68
CA ASP A 132 3.50 -4.09 -20.25
C ASP A 132 2.12 -3.65 -19.74
N GLN A 133 1.47 -2.70 -20.43
CA GLN A 133 0.14 -2.19 -20.07
C GLN A 133 -0.93 -3.31 -20.09
N ALA A 134 -0.93 -4.16 -21.12
CA ALA A 134 -1.83 -5.30 -21.20
C ALA A 134 -1.62 -6.30 -20.06
N THR A 135 -0.37 -6.52 -19.64
CA THR A 135 -0.05 -7.43 -18.53
C THR A 135 -0.44 -6.83 -17.17
N ILE A 136 -0.25 -5.52 -16.98
CA ILE A 136 -0.73 -4.78 -15.79
C ILE A 136 -2.25 -4.89 -15.69
N ARG A 137 -2.98 -4.65 -16.79
CA ARG A 137 -4.44 -4.84 -16.84
C ARG A 137 -4.83 -6.25 -16.44
N LYS A 138 -4.17 -7.26 -17.03
CA LYS A 138 -4.44 -8.68 -16.74
C LYS A 138 -4.23 -9.01 -15.25
N LEU A 139 -3.16 -8.50 -14.64
CA LEU A 139 -2.90 -8.68 -13.22
C LEU A 139 -3.99 -8.06 -12.36
N LEU A 140 -4.30 -6.77 -12.56
CA LEU A 140 -5.28 -6.05 -11.74
C LEU A 140 -6.68 -6.65 -11.87
N CYS A 141 -7.13 -6.98 -13.08
CA CYS A 141 -8.41 -7.66 -13.29
C CYS A 141 -8.43 -9.03 -12.61
N SER A 142 -7.34 -9.81 -12.68
CA SER A 142 -7.30 -11.15 -12.09
C SER A 142 -7.33 -11.13 -10.56
N GLU A 143 -6.64 -10.18 -9.92
CA GLU A 143 -6.72 -10.01 -8.47
C GLU A 143 -8.11 -9.49 -8.04
N ALA A 144 -8.70 -8.56 -8.81
CA ALA A 144 -10.04 -8.06 -8.54
C ALA A 144 -11.10 -9.18 -8.66
N ASP A 145 -11.02 -10.03 -9.69
CA ASP A 145 -11.88 -11.19 -9.85
C ASP A 145 -11.71 -12.18 -8.70
N TRP A 146 -10.47 -12.49 -8.32
CA TRP A 146 -10.22 -13.37 -7.18
C TRP A 146 -10.81 -12.80 -5.87
N LEU A 147 -10.70 -11.49 -5.63
CA LEU A 147 -11.32 -10.81 -4.49
C LEU A 147 -12.86 -10.84 -4.52
N LEU A 148 -13.45 -10.89 -5.71
CA LEU A 148 -14.88 -10.99 -5.93
C LEU A 148 -15.41 -12.41 -5.67
N THR A 149 -14.75 -13.45 -6.19
CA THR A 149 -15.27 -14.83 -6.24
C THR A 149 -14.69 -15.75 -5.17
N ASP A 150 -13.38 -15.71 -5.01
CA ASP A 150 -12.60 -16.79 -4.39
C ASP A 150 -11.92 -16.41 -3.08
N TYR A 151 -11.86 -15.12 -2.74
CA TYR A 151 -11.29 -14.66 -1.47
C TYR A 151 -11.92 -15.38 -0.27
N ARG A 152 -11.08 -16.02 0.53
CA ARG A 152 -11.40 -16.62 1.83
C ARG A 152 -10.37 -16.15 2.84
N ASP A 153 -10.84 -15.85 4.05
CA ASP A 153 -9.98 -15.62 5.20
C ASP A 153 -9.18 -16.89 5.52
N ARG A 154 -7.90 -16.73 5.90
CA ARG A 154 -6.98 -17.88 6.13
C ARG A 154 -7.37 -18.73 7.34
N ARG A 155 -8.14 -18.18 8.29
CA ARG A 155 -8.40 -18.81 9.59
C ARG A 155 -9.87 -19.13 9.83
N LEU A 156 -10.79 -18.40 9.19
CA LEU A 156 -12.20 -18.44 9.55
C LEU A 156 -13.14 -19.11 8.52
N GLU A 157 -12.65 -19.59 7.37
CA GLU A 157 -13.47 -20.04 6.22
C GLU A 157 -14.51 -19.00 5.71
N THR A 158 -14.61 -17.84 6.36
CA THR A 158 -15.50 -16.73 6.02
C THR A 158 -14.87 -15.84 4.95
N ARG A 159 -15.74 -15.16 4.19
CA ARG A 159 -15.36 -13.98 3.39
C ARG A 159 -15.26 -12.76 4.34
N ILE A 160 -14.58 -11.66 3.93
CA ILE A 160 -14.41 -10.38 4.66
C ILE A 160 -14.73 -10.45 6.16
N SER A 161 -13.71 -10.48 7.01
CA SER A 161 -13.87 -10.61 8.46
C SER A 161 -13.73 -9.26 9.18
N ALA A 162 -14.44 -9.13 10.31
CA ALA A 162 -14.30 -8.01 11.23
C ALA A 162 -14.72 -8.45 12.63
N THR A 163 -13.77 -8.51 13.56
CA THR A 163 -14.00 -8.85 14.99
C THR A 163 -13.19 -7.90 15.88
N LEU A 164 -13.67 -7.68 17.10
CA LEU A 164 -13.10 -6.66 17.99
C LEU A 164 -11.76 -7.08 18.57
N TRP A 165 -11.62 -8.36 18.90
CA TRP A 165 -10.45 -8.87 19.61
C TRP A 165 -9.58 -9.75 18.70
N GLU A 166 -8.26 -9.68 18.88
CA GLU A 166 -7.31 -10.50 18.10
C GLU A 166 -7.52 -12.00 18.32
N HIS A 167 -7.89 -12.40 19.54
CA HIS A 167 -8.09 -13.82 19.87
C HIS A 167 -9.29 -14.44 19.14
N GLU A 168 -10.18 -13.62 18.56
CA GLU A 168 -11.29 -14.06 17.71
C GLU A 168 -10.83 -14.31 16.26
N HIS A 169 -9.61 -13.92 15.92
CA HIS A 169 -8.94 -14.16 14.64
C HIS A 169 -9.63 -13.56 13.40
N GLY A 170 -10.55 -12.62 13.58
CA GLY A 170 -11.23 -11.89 12.51
C GLY A 170 -10.93 -10.40 12.48
N ASN A 171 -9.94 -9.92 13.24
CA ASN A 171 -9.53 -8.52 13.26
C ASN A 171 -8.60 -8.22 12.08
N HIS A 172 -9.15 -7.74 10.97
CA HIS A 172 -8.41 -7.50 9.73
C HIS A 172 -8.73 -6.15 9.07
N PRO A 173 -8.70 -5.02 9.82
CA PRO A 173 -9.10 -3.73 9.30
C PRO A 173 -8.27 -3.25 8.12
N GLU A 174 -6.95 -3.37 8.23
CA GLU A 174 -6.00 -2.96 7.21
C GLU A 174 -6.18 -3.81 5.94
N SER A 175 -6.42 -5.11 6.13
CA SER A 175 -6.63 -6.05 5.04
C SER A 175 -7.91 -5.79 4.27
N ASN A 176 -8.95 -5.38 4.99
CA ASN A 176 -10.18 -4.94 4.36
C ASN A 176 -9.95 -3.69 3.50
N ILE A 177 -9.14 -2.74 3.97
CA ILE A 177 -8.87 -1.50 3.23
C ILE A 177 -8.07 -1.77 1.95
N TRP A 178 -6.93 -2.46 1.99
CA TRP A 178 -6.13 -2.62 0.77
C TRP A 178 -6.82 -3.51 -0.29
N ASN A 179 -7.60 -4.50 0.14
CA ASN A 179 -8.37 -5.34 -0.80
C ASN A 179 -9.52 -4.54 -1.43
N GLY A 180 -10.22 -3.73 -0.62
CA GLY A 180 -11.23 -2.80 -1.12
C GLY A 180 -10.64 -1.75 -2.08
N SER A 181 -9.46 -1.24 -1.79
CA SER A 181 -8.74 -0.28 -2.64
C SER A 181 -8.40 -0.87 -4.01
N LEU A 182 -7.89 -2.11 -4.06
CA LEU A 182 -7.56 -2.77 -5.31
C LEU A 182 -8.80 -3.00 -6.19
N LEU A 183 -9.89 -3.50 -5.61
CA LEU A 183 -11.17 -3.69 -6.31
C LEU A 183 -11.68 -2.38 -6.91
N TRP A 184 -11.70 -1.32 -6.11
CA TRP A 184 -12.16 -0.02 -6.60
C TRP A 184 -11.26 0.50 -7.72
N ARG A 185 -9.94 0.43 -7.54
CA ARG A 185 -8.97 0.86 -8.54
C ARG A 185 -9.14 0.12 -9.86
N ALA A 186 -9.24 -1.20 -9.83
CA ALA A 186 -9.47 -2.00 -11.03
C ALA A 186 -10.76 -1.58 -11.74
N SER A 187 -11.84 -1.31 -10.99
CA SER A 187 -13.12 -0.90 -11.55
C SER A 187 -13.10 0.45 -12.27
N VAL A 188 -12.35 1.43 -11.75
CA VAL A 188 -12.29 2.77 -12.34
C VAL A 188 -11.23 2.89 -13.43
N LEU A 189 -10.19 2.04 -13.41
CA LEU A 189 -9.22 1.94 -14.50
C LEU A 189 -9.77 1.16 -15.70
N TYR A 190 -10.62 0.16 -15.46
CA TYR A 190 -11.18 -0.72 -16.49
C TYR A 190 -12.71 -0.78 -16.40
N PRO A 191 -13.41 0.35 -16.63
CA PRO A 191 -14.87 0.43 -16.51
C PRO A 191 -15.61 -0.38 -17.59
N ASP A 192 -14.91 -0.79 -18.65
CA ASP A 192 -15.40 -1.66 -19.72
C ASP A 192 -15.42 -3.15 -19.33
N HIS A 193 -14.81 -3.52 -18.21
CA HIS A 193 -14.79 -4.90 -17.74
C HIS A 193 -16.19 -5.34 -17.25
N PRO A 194 -16.67 -6.55 -17.61
CA PRO A 194 -18.03 -6.99 -17.24
C PRO A 194 -18.28 -7.02 -15.73
N HIS A 195 -17.26 -7.26 -14.92
CA HIS A 195 -17.36 -7.25 -13.45
C HIS A 195 -17.07 -5.90 -12.79
N ALA A 196 -16.86 -4.81 -13.55
CA ALA A 196 -16.46 -3.53 -12.96
C ALA A 196 -17.44 -3.02 -11.89
N ALA A 197 -18.76 -3.13 -12.14
CA ALA A 197 -19.78 -2.75 -11.17
C ALA A 197 -19.81 -3.68 -9.95
N ASP A 198 -19.59 -4.98 -10.14
CA ASP A 198 -19.54 -5.96 -9.05
C ASP A 198 -18.31 -5.72 -8.16
N TRP A 199 -17.17 -5.39 -8.76
CA TRP A 199 -15.96 -4.98 -8.04
C TRP A 199 -16.21 -3.72 -7.20
N GLN A 200 -16.95 -2.73 -7.71
CA GLN A 200 -17.31 -1.53 -6.95
C GLN A 200 -18.16 -1.86 -5.72
N GLU A 201 -19.21 -2.65 -5.86
CA GLU A 201 -20.04 -3.04 -4.73
C GLU A 201 -19.26 -3.87 -3.70
N ARG A 202 -18.38 -4.75 -4.18
CA ARG A 202 -17.50 -5.53 -3.32
C ARG A 202 -16.49 -4.65 -2.57
N ALA A 203 -15.93 -3.65 -3.25
CA ALA A 203 -15.03 -2.65 -2.66
C ALA A 203 -15.72 -1.89 -1.53
N HIS A 204 -16.98 -1.45 -1.73
CA HIS A 204 -17.73 -0.77 -0.67
C HIS A 204 -17.90 -1.64 0.57
N THR A 205 -18.18 -2.92 0.40
CA THR A 205 -18.29 -3.86 1.52
C THR A 205 -16.98 -3.99 2.28
N PHE A 206 -15.85 -4.14 1.58
CA PHE A 206 -14.52 -4.16 2.19
C PHE A 206 -14.23 -2.86 2.95
N LEU A 207 -14.40 -1.71 2.30
CA LEU A 207 -14.00 -0.40 2.84
C LEU A 207 -14.84 0.01 4.06
N ILE A 208 -16.15 -0.25 4.06
CA ILE A 208 -17.01 -0.01 5.25
C ILE A 208 -16.53 -0.81 6.46
N ASN A 209 -16.02 -2.03 6.24
CA ASN A 209 -15.48 -2.88 7.31
C ASN A 209 -13.98 -2.65 7.57
N GLY A 210 -13.38 -1.62 6.99
CA GLY A 210 -11.99 -1.24 7.26
C GLY A 210 -11.82 -0.60 8.63
N VAL A 211 -12.55 0.48 8.91
CA VAL A 211 -12.53 1.19 10.21
C VAL A 211 -13.91 1.11 10.85
N SER A 212 -14.48 -0.10 10.91
CA SER A 212 -15.83 -0.31 11.45
C SER A 212 -15.86 -0.39 12.97
N ILE A 213 -16.93 0.16 13.55
CA ILE A 213 -17.20 0.15 15.00
C ILE A 213 -18.55 -0.53 15.31
N PRO A 214 -18.84 -0.93 16.56
CA PRO A 214 -20.09 -1.63 16.89
C PRO A 214 -21.36 -0.86 16.52
N ALA A 215 -21.32 0.47 16.58
CA ALA A 215 -22.46 1.32 16.24
C ALA A 215 -22.84 1.26 14.74
N ASP A 216 -21.93 0.85 13.86
CA ASP A 216 -22.20 0.72 12.41
C ASP A 216 -23.24 -0.36 12.09
N ALA A 217 -23.46 -1.31 13.01
CA ALA A 217 -24.46 -2.37 12.85
C ALA A 217 -25.89 -1.84 12.71
N ASP A 218 -26.17 -0.68 13.30
CA ASP A 218 -27.49 -0.04 13.30
C ASP A 218 -27.50 1.31 12.57
N ASP A 219 -26.38 1.70 11.94
CA ASP A 219 -26.23 3.02 11.34
C ASP A 219 -27.03 3.17 10.03
N PRO A 220 -28.06 4.05 9.99
CA PRO A 220 -28.92 4.22 8.83
C PRO A 220 -28.34 5.19 7.79
N ARG A 221 -27.20 5.84 8.05
CA ARG A 221 -26.58 6.77 7.10
C ARG A 221 -26.27 6.04 5.80
N VAL A 222 -26.63 6.67 4.68
CA VAL A 222 -26.45 6.09 3.34
C VAL A 222 -25.08 6.49 2.80
N VAL A 223 -24.30 5.49 2.39
CA VAL A 223 -23.02 5.65 1.68
C VAL A 223 -23.13 4.90 0.36
N THR A 224 -22.92 5.57 -0.76
CA THR A 224 -23.12 5.01 -2.12
C THR A 224 -24.42 4.18 -2.24
N GLY A 225 -25.56 4.80 -1.96
CA GLY A 225 -26.89 4.22 -2.21
C GLY A 225 -27.38 3.13 -1.25
N LYS A 226 -26.57 2.68 -0.27
CA LYS A 226 -27.01 1.74 0.78
C LYS A 226 -26.70 2.27 2.18
N PRO A 227 -27.56 2.00 3.18
CA PRO A 227 -27.22 2.25 4.59
C PRO A 227 -25.94 1.50 5.00
N ILE A 228 -25.13 2.09 5.88
CA ILE A 228 -23.91 1.47 6.41
C ILE A 228 -24.22 0.09 7.02
N CYS A 229 -25.30 -0.02 7.81
CA CYS A 229 -25.74 -1.27 8.41
C CYS A 229 -26.02 -2.41 7.40
N LYS A 230 -26.25 -2.10 6.11
CA LYS A 230 -26.44 -3.11 5.05
C LYS A 230 -25.13 -3.67 4.49
N ARG A 231 -24.00 -3.00 4.73
CA ARG A 231 -22.66 -3.47 4.36
C ARG A 231 -21.81 -3.84 5.58
N HIS A 232 -22.28 -3.53 6.79
CA HIS A 232 -21.60 -3.89 8.03
C HIS A 232 -21.56 -5.41 8.23
N ILE A 233 -20.36 -5.95 8.48
CA ILE A 233 -20.11 -7.35 8.79
C ILE A 233 -19.78 -7.52 10.26
N GLY A 234 -19.00 -6.60 10.81
CA GLY A 234 -18.60 -6.57 12.20
C GLY A 234 -17.70 -5.38 12.48
N ALA A 235 -17.31 -5.22 13.75
CA ALA A 235 -16.45 -4.14 14.20
C ALA A 235 -15.00 -4.61 14.28
N ASN A 236 -14.09 -3.92 13.59
CA ASN A 236 -12.65 -4.09 13.78
C ASN A 236 -12.08 -3.17 14.86
N PHE A 237 -12.80 -2.10 15.20
CA PHE A 237 -12.38 -1.09 16.16
C PHE A 237 -13.37 -0.98 17.31
N PHE A 238 -12.86 -0.67 18.50
CA PHE A 238 -13.70 -0.28 19.62
C PHE A 238 -14.40 1.07 19.33
N PRO A 239 -15.48 1.44 20.05
CA PRO A 239 -16.19 2.71 19.83
C PRO A 239 -15.32 3.98 19.92
N HIS A 240 -14.16 3.90 20.59
CA HIS A 240 -13.18 4.98 20.72
C HIS A 240 -11.97 4.82 19.77
N TYR A 241 -12.09 3.96 18.75
CA TYR A 241 -11.08 3.67 17.74
C TYR A 241 -9.76 3.10 18.28
N ALA A 242 -9.76 2.50 19.47
CA ALA A 242 -8.70 1.56 19.81
C ALA A 242 -8.79 0.34 18.89
N LEU A 243 -7.64 -0.28 18.66
CA LEU A 243 -7.49 -1.44 17.81
C LEU A 243 -6.73 -2.53 18.58
N ASP A 244 -7.40 -3.62 18.93
CA ASP A 244 -6.72 -4.82 19.42
C ASP A 244 -6.29 -5.69 18.24
N HIS A 245 -5.01 -5.59 17.88
CA HIS A 245 -4.44 -6.33 16.76
C HIS A 245 -3.05 -6.86 17.13
N HIS A 246 -2.82 -8.16 16.97
CA HIS A 246 -1.71 -8.90 17.63
C HIS A 246 -1.76 -8.86 19.17
N GLY A 247 -2.93 -8.63 19.78
CA GLY A 247 -3.17 -8.77 21.22
C GLY A 247 -2.79 -7.55 22.08
N TYR A 248 -2.70 -6.37 21.46
CA TYR A 248 -2.44 -5.09 22.13
C TYR A 248 -2.98 -3.90 21.31
N LEU A 249 -2.98 -2.69 21.90
CA LEU A 249 -3.32 -1.46 21.19
C LEU A 249 -2.34 -1.17 20.05
N ASN A 250 -2.71 -1.52 18.83
CA ASN A 250 -1.77 -1.53 17.72
C ASN A 250 -1.80 -0.24 16.90
N VAL A 251 -1.14 0.81 17.43
CA VAL A 251 -1.02 2.12 16.74
C VAL A 251 -0.41 1.98 15.36
N GLY A 252 0.51 1.04 15.16
CA GLY A 252 1.11 0.80 13.85
C GLY A 252 0.07 0.37 12.80
N TYR A 253 -0.80 -0.56 13.14
CA TYR A 253 -1.86 -1.03 12.23
C TYR A 253 -2.99 0.00 12.05
N MET A 254 -3.25 0.84 13.05
CA MET A 254 -4.10 2.03 12.89
C MET A 254 -3.55 2.96 11.79
N VAL A 255 -2.23 3.19 11.79
CA VAL A 255 -1.55 3.98 10.75
C VAL A 255 -1.58 3.27 9.39
N ILE A 256 -1.42 1.94 9.36
CA ILE A 256 -1.53 1.17 8.11
C ILE A 256 -2.92 1.36 7.48
N CYS A 257 -4.00 1.37 8.27
CA CYS A 257 -5.35 1.64 7.78
C CYS A 257 -5.44 3.01 7.06
N LEU A 258 -4.99 4.07 7.74
CA LEU A 258 -4.96 5.42 7.18
C LEU A 258 -4.08 5.50 5.93
N SER A 259 -2.94 4.83 5.93
CA SER A 259 -1.98 4.87 4.82
C SER A 259 -2.51 4.18 3.56
N ASN A 260 -3.26 3.08 3.69
CA ASN A 260 -3.85 2.40 2.54
C ASN A 260 -5.02 3.20 1.95
N ALA A 261 -5.77 3.91 2.79
CA ALA A 261 -6.72 4.91 2.32
C ALA A 261 -6.00 6.07 1.60
N ALA A 262 -4.87 6.52 2.14
CA ALA A 262 -4.03 7.57 1.53
C ALA A 262 -3.51 7.18 0.15
N PHE A 263 -3.02 5.95 -0.03
CA PHE A 263 -2.51 5.49 -1.33
C PHE A 263 -3.59 5.56 -2.41
N LEU A 264 -4.78 4.99 -2.15
CA LEU A 264 -5.88 5.04 -3.10
C LEU A 264 -6.36 6.49 -3.35
N HIS A 265 -6.56 7.28 -2.30
CA HIS A 265 -7.01 8.67 -2.42
C HIS A 265 -6.06 9.50 -3.27
N ASN A 266 -4.77 9.47 -2.96
CA ASN A 266 -3.77 10.29 -3.64
C ASN A 266 -3.59 9.84 -5.10
N ASP A 267 -3.57 8.54 -5.37
CA ASP A 267 -3.41 8.02 -6.73
C ASP A 267 -4.60 8.40 -7.61
N LEU A 268 -5.84 8.16 -7.15
CA LEU A 268 -7.03 8.47 -7.93
C LEU A 268 -7.16 9.97 -8.16
N LYS A 269 -6.89 10.79 -7.14
CA LYS A 269 -6.82 12.25 -7.28
C LYS A 269 -5.79 12.65 -8.34
N ALA A 270 -4.60 12.05 -8.30
CA ALA A 270 -3.54 12.34 -9.26
C ALA A 270 -3.86 11.87 -10.68
N LEU A 271 -4.76 10.92 -10.86
CA LEU A 271 -5.27 10.43 -12.15
C LEU A 271 -6.55 11.14 -12.60
N GLY A 272 -7.13 12.02 -11.78
CA GLY A 272 -8.45 12.61 -12.04
C GLY A 272 -9.60 11.61 -11.98
N LEU A 273 -9.42 10.48 -11.30
CA LEU A 273 -10.40 9.41 -11.14
C LEU A 273 -11.17 9.55 -9.82
N PRO A 274 -12.42 9.07 -9.74
CA PRO A 274 -13.23 9.18 -8.53
C PRO A 274 -12.76 8.19 -7.47
N ALA A 275 -12.59 8.67 -6.23
CA ALA A 275 -12.43 7.81 -5.06
C ALA A 275 -13.81 7.38 -4.51
N PRO A 276 -13.93 6.18 -3.90
CA PRO A 276 -15.20 5.74 -3.34
C PRO A 276 -15.51 6.50 -2.06
N GLU A 277 -16.77 6.88 -1.86
CA GLU A 277 -17.23 7.50 -0.61
C GLU A 277 -16.90 6.64 0.61
N SER A 278 -17.08 5.31 0.50
CA SER A 278 -16.77 4.34 1.56
C SER A 278 -15.30 4.31 1.97
N LEU A 279 -14.36 4.80 1.13
CA LEU A 279 -12.95 4.92 1.52
C LEU A 279 -12.77 5.78 2.76
N TYR A 280 -13.67 6.77 2.93
CA TYR A 280 -13.58 7.80 3.95
C TYR A 280 -14.33 7.46 5.23
N HIS A 281 -15.04 6.33 5.25
CA HIS A 281 -15.77 5.86 6.44
C HIS A 281 -14.82 5.76 7.64
N HIS A 282 -15.12 6.52 8.69
CA HIS A 282 -14.35 6.64 9.94
C HIS A 282 -12.86 6.98 9.85
N GLN A 283 -12.31 7.28 8.67
CA GLN A 283 -10.88 7.60 8.54
C GLN A 283 -10.49 8.89 9.29
N GLN A 284 -11.37 9.90 9.27
CA GLN A 284 -11.11 11.14 10.02
C GLN A 284 -11.16 10.91 11.53
N ASP A 285 -12.04 10.02 11.99
CA ASP A 285 -12.18 9.71 13.41
C ASP A 285 -10.98 8.90 13.91
N LEU A 286 -10.52 7.93 13.12
CA LEU A 286 -9.26 7.22 13.37
C LEU A 286 -8.06 8.17 13.40
N TRP A 287 -7.98 9.12 12.45
CA TRP A 287 -6.90 10.12 12.44
C TRP A 287 -6.86 10.95 13.73
N LYS A 288 -8.01 11.39 14.26
CA LYS A 288 -8.05 12.15 15.52
C LYS A 288 -7.41 11.38 16.68
N VAL A 289 -7.54 10.05 16.71
CA VAL A 289 -6.89 9.21 17.72
C VAL A 289 -5.40 9.04 17.42
N VAL A 290 -5.06 8.64 16.20
CA VAL A 290 -3.65 8.42 15.78
C VAL A 290 -2.81 9.69 15.92
N ARG A 291 -3.38 10.87 15.66
CA ARG A 291 -2.70 12.17 15.77
C ARG A 291 -2.16 12.45 17.17
N ASN A 292 -2.78 11.88 18.21
CA ASN A 292 -2.34 11.97 19.61
C ASN A 292 -1.31 10.88 19.99
N MET A 293 -1.02 9.96 19.07
CA MET A 293 -0.08 8.85 19.23
C MET A 293 1.18 9.05 18.38
N ILE A 294 1.54 10.32 18.12
CA ILE A 294 2.76 10.70 17.41
C ILE A 294 3.54 11.63 18.35
N PHE A 295 4.77 11.24 18.71
CA PHE A 295 5.66 12.10 19.48
C PHE A 295 6.02 13.36 18.69
N ASP A 296 6.47 14.40 19.40
CA ASP A 296 6.93 15.62 18.76
C ASP A 296 8.07 15.38 17.77
N ASP A 297 8.87 14.33 17.94
CA ASP A 297 9.92 13.97 16.98
C ASP A 297 9.41 13.18 15.75
N GLY A 298 8.10 12.95 15.62
CA GLY A 298 7.50 12.22 14.49
C GLY A 298 7.47 10.70 14.63
N ARG A 299 7.93 10.13 15.74
CA ARG A 299 7.82 8.68 16.00
C ARG A 299 6.44 8.30 16.53
N LEU A 300 5.97 7.13 16.16
CA LEU A 300 4.74 6.56 16.70
C LEU A 300 4.91 6.18 18.18
N ILE A 301 3.93 6.54 18.99
CA ILE A 301 3.79 6.09 20.38
C ILE A 301 3.23 4.67 20.35
N ARG A 302 4.09 3.66 20.52
CA ARG A 302 3.68 2.25 20.54
C ARG A 302 3.38 1.80 21.96
N ILE A 303 2.10 1.80 22.32
CA ILE A 303 1.60 1.35 23.61
C ILE A 303 1.33 -0.17 23.51
N GLY A 304 1.85 -0.97 24.45
CA GLY A 304 1.45 -2.38 24.55
C GLY A 304 2.36 -3.45 23.93
N GLY A 305 3.61 -3.12 23.58
CA GLY A 305 4.66 -4.14 23.41
C GLY A 305 4.94 -4.62 21.98
N ASP A 306 5.03 -3.70 21.02
CA ASP A 306 5.59 -4.02 19.70
C ASP A 306 7.12 -4.21 19.77
N THR A 307 7.58 -5.44 19.53
CA THR A 307 9.01 -5.81 19.49
C THR A 307 9.63 -5.68 18.10
N ARG A 308 8.84 -5.34 17.07
CA ARG A 308 9.34 -5.13 15.71
C ARG A 308 10.18 -3.85 15.65
N ILE A 309 10.99 -3.72 14.59
CA ILE A 309 12.00 -2.65 14.44
C ILE A 309 11.33 -1.28 14.58
N ARG A 310 11.59 -0.61 15.72
CA ARG A 310 10.81 0.55 16.19
C ARG A 310 10.90 1.77 15.28
N TYR A 311 12.01 1.92 14.55
CA TYR A 311 12.23 3.02 13.62
C TYR A 311 11.72 2.74 12.19
N ALA A 312 11.41 1.48 11.87
CA ALA A 312 11.09 1.07 10.50
C ALA A 312 9.67 0.54 10.37
N TYR A 313 9.33 -0.56 11.06
CA TYR A 313 8.08 -1.31 10.82
C TYR A 313 6.85 -0.54 11.29
N CYS A 314 5.80 -0.38 10.49
CA CYS A 314 4.65 0.52 10.68
C CYS A 314 4.96 2.03 10.63
N GLN A 315 6.16 2.46 11.03
CA GLN A 315 6.57 3.86 11.01
C GLN A 315 6.62 4.39 9.57
N GLU A 316 7.04 3.58 8.61
CA GLU A 316 7.13 3.93 7.19
C GLU A 316 5.76 4.25 6.54
N TYR A 317 4.67 3.79 7.14
CA TYR A 317 3.30 4.07 6.68
C TYR A 317 2.77 5.44 7.15
N LEU A 318 3.48 6.13 8.04
CA LEU A 318 3.00 7.38 8.62
C LEU A 318 3.00 8.55 7.62
N MET A 319 4.04 8.71 6.79
CA MET A 319 4.11 9.84 5.85
C MET A 319 2.91 9.91 4.89
N PRO A 320 2.46 8.80 4.25
CA PRO A 320 1.22 8.79 3.47
C PRO A 320 -0.01 9.25 4.27
N ALA A 321 -0.15 8.77 5.52
CA ALA A 321 -1.26 9.14 6.39
C ALA A 321 -1.24 10.64 6.74
N ILE A 322 -0.06 11.23 7.00
CA ILE A 322 0.10 12.67 7.26
C ILE A 322 -0.33 13.49 6.03
N LEU A 323 0.16 13.14 4.84
CA LEU A 323 -0.18 13.84 3.60
C LEU A 323 -1.69 13.78 3.33
N TYR A 324 -2.28 12.61 3.57
CA TYR A 324 -3.71 12.40 3.44
C TYR A 324 -4.52 13.20 4.46
N ALA A 325 -4.09 13.27 5.71
CA ALA A 325 -4.76 14.08 6.73
C ALA A 325 -4.72 15.58 6.40
N ALA A 326 -3.57 16.08 5.93
CA ALA A 326 -3.43 17.46 5.49
C ALA A 326 -4.34 17.77 4.29
N ASP A 327 -4.43 16.86 3.32
CA ASP A 327 -5.25 17.07 2.13
C ASP A 327 -6.76 16.93 2.41
N ARG A 328 -7.16 15.81 3.03
CA ARG A 328 -8.56 15.38 3.17
C ARG A 328 -9.24 15.91 4.43
N PHE A 329 -8.51 15.99 5.54
CA PHE A 329 -9.03 16.42 6.85
C PHE A 329 -8.62 17.84 7.23
N LYS A 330 -7.79 18.49 6.40
CA LYS A 330 -7.28 19.86 6.59
C LYS A 330 -6.41 20.05 7.83
N ASP A 331 -5.81 18.95 8.31
CA ASP A 331 -4.81 18.99 9.38
C ASP A 331 -3.43 19.34 8.80
N HIS A 332 -3.24 20.61 8.45
CA HIS A 332 -1.97 21.08 7.87
C HIS A 332 -0.82 21.08 8.88
N GLU A 333 -1.11 21.13 10.19
CA GLU A 333 -0.10 21.08 11.24
C GLU A 333 0.66 19.75 11.26
N ALA A 334 -0.02 18.65 10.88
CA ALA A 334 0.59 17.33 10.77
C ALA A 334 1.79 17.28 9.80
N LEU A 335 1.85 18.18 8.81
CA LEU A 335 2.97 18.26 7.87
C LEU A 335 4.32 18.52 8.56
N ALA A 336 4.31 19.11 9.76
CA ALA A 336 5.51 19.32 10.57
C ALA A 336 6.23 18.01 10.95
N PHE A 337 5.54 16.87 10.94
CA PHE A 337 6.15 15.57 11.26
C PHE A 337 6.99 14.97 10.12
N ILE A 338 6.71 15.32 8.86
CA ILE A 338 7.45 14.78 7.69
C ILE A 338 8.96 15.06 7.78
N PRO A 339 9.43 16.31 7.92
CA PRO A 339 10.87 16.57 8.01
C PRO A 339 11.51 15.89 9.24
N ARG A 340 10.78 15.72 10.34
CA ARG A 340 11.29 15.06 11.56
C ARG A 340 11.47 13.56 11.32
N GLN A 341 10.54 12.93 10.63
CA GLN A 341 10.65 11.53 10.23
C GLN A 341 11.80 11.30 9.24
N LEU A 342 11.99 12.21 8.28
CA LEU A 342 13.13 12.15 7.36
C LEU A 342 14.47 12.31 8.07
N GLU A 343 14.53 13.10 9.14
CA GLU A 343 15.73 13.21 9.99
C GLU A 343 16.07 11.87 10.66
N HIS A 344 15.08 11.17 11.22
CA HIS A 344 15.30 9.82 11.78
C HIS A 344 15.83 8.86 10.73
N ILE A 345 15.24 8.85 9.53
CA ILE A 345 15.71 8.00 8.42
C ILE A 345 17.15 8.36 8.03
N ARG A 346 17.48 9.65 7.97
CA ARG A 346 18.83 10.13 7.66
C ARG A 346 19.83 9.67 8.73
N HIS A 347 19.48 9.81 10.00
CA HIS A 347 20.33 9.40 11.11
C HIS A 347 20.60 7.88 11.09
N GLU A 348 19.57 7.06 10.91
CA GLU A 348 19.72 5.60 10.78
C GLU A 348 20.54 5.23 9.53
N ALA A 349 20.30 5.91 8.40
CA ALA A 349 21.04 5.66 7.15
C ALA A 349 22.52 6.08 7.23
N ALA A 350 22.89 7.02 8.10
CA ALA A 350 24.29 7.39 8.32
C ALA A 350 25.10 6.22 8.89
N GLY A 351 24.44 5.26 9.57
CA GLY A 351 25.10 4.25 10.38
C GLY A 351 25.64 4.91 11.64
N VAL A 352 25.48 4.26 12.79
CA VAL A 352 26.01 4.78 14.05
C VAL A 352 27.55 4.83 13.96
N THR A 353 28.13 6.00 13.68
CA THR A 353 29.48 6.33 14.16
C THR A 353 29.32 6.72 15.63
N SER A 354 29.30 5.73 16.51
CA SER A 354 29.54 5.90 17.95
C SER A 354 30.80 5.15 18.32
#